data_AF-G1VMH7-F1
#
_entry.id   AF-G1VMH7-F1
#
_cell.length_a   1.000
_cell.length_b   1.000
_cell.length_c   1.000
_cell.angle_alpha   90.00
_cell.angle_beta   90.00
_cell.angle_gamma   90.00
#
_symmetry.space_group_name_H-M   'P 1'
#
loop_
_entity.id
_entity.type
_entity.pdbx_description
1 polymer ?
#
loop_
_entity_poly.entity_id
_entity_poly.type
_entity_poly.pdbx_seq_one_letter_code
_entity_poly.pdbx_strand_id
1 'polypeptide(L)'
;MLKSYKTEINPTLEQIQKINKTIGTCRFVYNFNLARNKEVYEKEKKFISGMDFSKWLNNIYLKENPEYVWIKEVSSKSVKQSIMNFEREFRRFYKGQSGFPKFKKKGKSDGKM
;
A
#
# COMPACT_ATOMS: atom_id res chain seq x y z
N MET A 1 2.44 -25.56 -28.64
CA MET A 1 3.54 -24.58 -28.47
C MET A 1 2.98 -23.32 -27.82
N LEU A 2 3.37 -23.00 -26.59
CA LEU A 2 2.94 -21.76 -25.92
C LEU A 2 3.73 -20.58 -26.50
N LYS A 3 3.03 -19.54 -26.96
CA LYS A 3 3.65 -18.29 -27.42
C LYS A 3 3.44 -17.22 -26.34
N SER A 4 4.49 -16.51 -25.99
CA SER A 4 4.43 -15.33 -25.13
C SER A 4 4.88 -14.10 -25.90
N TYR A 5 4.19 -12.97 -25.72
CA TYR A 5 4.57 -11.68 -26.29
C TYR A 5 5.11 -10.78 -25.19
N LYS A 6 6.25 -10.12 -25.44
CA LYS A 6 6.78 -9.06 -24.59
C LYS A 6 6.52 -7.73 -25.29
N THR A 7 5.73 -6.88 -24.67
CA THR A 7 5.42 -5.55 -25.19
C THR A 7 5.82 -4.51 -24.15
N GLU A 8 6.30 -3.36 -24.60
CA GLU A 8 6.61 -2.22 -23.76
C GLU A 8 5.53 -1.16 -23.97
N ILE A 9 5.12 -0.52 -22.87
CA ILE A 9 4.24 0.65 -22.94
C ILE A 9 5.08 1.88 -23.27
N ASN A 10 4.58 2.74 -24.14
CA ASN A 10 5.20 4.03 -24.45
C ASN A 10 4.36 5.19 -23.89
N PRO A 11 4.42 5.45 -22.56
CA PRO A 11 3.55 6.42 -21.92
C PRO A 11 3.96 7.86 -22.24
N THR A 12 2.98 8.75 -22.34
CA THR A 12 3.22 10.21 -22.38
C THR A 12 3.81 10.71 -21.06
N LEU A 13 4.41 11.90 -21.06
CA LEU A 13 4.94 12.53 -19.84
C LEU A 13 3.88 12.62 -18.72
N GLU A 14 2.65 12.97 -19.06
CA GLU A 14 1.53 13.02 -18.12
C GLU A 14 1.21 11.63 -17.53
N GLN A 15 1.20 10.59 -18.37
CA GLN A 15 0.98 9.22 -17.93
C GLN A 15 2.10 8.74 -17.01
N ILE A 16 3.37 9.06 -17.33
CA ILE A 16 4.53 8.75 -16.48
C ILE A 16 4.37 9.41 -15.11
N GLN A 17 3.99 10.69 -15.07
CA GLN A 17 3.74 11.40 -13.81
C GLN A 17 2.63 10.73 -13.00
N LYS A 18 1.51 10.37 -13.63
CA LYS A 18 0.38 9.69 -12.98
C LYS A 18 0.75 8.31 -12.45
N ILE A 19 1.52 7.53 -13.22
CA ILE A 19 2.03 6.22 -12.80
C ILE A 19 2.95 6.38 -11.58
N ASN A 20 3.91 7.30 -11.64
CA ASN A 20 4.86 7.53 -10.56
C ASN A 20 4.17 8.02 -9.28
N LYS A 21 3.20 8.95 -9.41
CA LYS A 21 2.37 9.42 -8.29
C LYS A 21 1.59 8.25 -7.67
N THR A 22 0.94 7.43 -8.50
CA THR A 22 0.18 6.26 -8.05
C THR A 22 1.05 5.25 -7.30
N ILE A 23 2.20 4.86 -7.87
CA ILE A 23 3.14 3.92 -7.23
C ILE A 23 3.69 4.51 -5.93
N GLY A 24 4.04 5.80 -5.94
CA GLY A 24 4.50 6.54 -4.76
C GLY A 24 3.47 6.53 -3.62
N THR A 25 2.22 6.89 -3.93
CA THR A 25 1.11 6.87 -2.96
C THR A 25 0.84 5.48 -2.43
N CYS A 26 0.78 4.46 -3.29
CA CYS A 26 0.58 3.08 -2.85
C CYS A 26 1.69 2.64 -1.88
N ARG A 27 2.96 2.93 -2.20
CA ARG A 27 4.09 2.60 -1.31
C ARG A 27 3.97 3.33 0.03
N PHE A 28 3.64 4.62 0.02
CA PHE A 28 3.44 5.40 1.24
C PHE A 28 2.33 4.81 2.11
N VAL A 29 1.14 4.58 1.55
CA VAL A 29 -0.02 4.06 2.29
C VAL A 29 0.25 2.67 2.87
N TYR A 30 0.93 1.79 2.13
CA TYR A 30 1.36 0.48 2.66
C TYR A 30 2.27 0.67 3.88
N ASN A 31 3.31 1.49 3.74
CA ASN A 31 4.30 1.72 4.78
C ASN A 31 3.68 2.39 6.01
N PHE A 32 2.73 3.29 5.80
CA PHE A 32 2.02 3.96 6.86
C PHE A 32 1.12 3.00 7.65
N ASN A 33 0.42 2.12 6.95
CA ASN A 33 -0.37 1.07 7.58
C ASN A 33 0.53 0.11 8.39
N LEU A 34 1.68 -0.28 7.82
CA LEU A 34 2.66 -1.11 8.52
C LEU A 34 3.18 -0.44 9.80
N ALA A 35 3.55 0.85 9.75
CA ALA A 35 4.03 1.57 10.92
C ALA A 35 2.98 1.58 12.04
N ARG A 36 1.72 1.94 11.72
CA ARG A 36 0.63 1.97 12.69
C ARG A 36 0.32 0.60 13.28
N ASN A 37 0.28 -0.44 12.45
CA ASN A 37 0.05 -1.80 12.92
C ASN A 37 1.22 -2.37 13.73
N LYS A 38 2.46 -1.95 13.43
CA LYS A 38 3.63 -2.33 14.22
C LYS A 38 3.49 -1.82 15.66
N GLU A 39 3.13 -0.55 15.85
CA GLU A 39 2.91 0.03 17.18
C GLU A 39 1.81 -0.70 17.97
N VAL A 40 0.68 -0.99 17.33
CA VAL A 40 -0.43 -1.72 17.96
C VAL A 40 -0.04 -3.15 18.30
N TYR A 41 0.68 -3.83 17.40
CA TYR A 41 1.11 -5.20 17.63
C TYR A 41 2.15 -5.32 18.73
N GLU A 42 3.06 -4.35 18.86
CA GLU A 42 4.04 -4.31 19.94
C GLU A 42 3.38 -4.13 21.31
N LYS A 43 2.35 -3.28 21.40
CA LYS A 43 1.63 -2.98 22.64
C LYS A 43 0.60 -4.04 23.03
N GLU A 44 -0.24 -4.46 22.09
CA GLU A 44 -1.45 -5.25 22.38
C GLU A 44 -1.46 -6.63 21.72
N LYS A 45 -0.47 -6.95 20.88
CA LYS A 45 -0.45 -8.15 20.03
C LYS A 45 -1.68 -8.27 19.11
N LYS A 46 -2.34 -7.14 18.82
CA LYS A 46 -3.49 -7.04 17.92
C LYS A 46 -3.12 -6.53 16.54
N PHE A 47 -4.10 -6.58 15.63
CA PHE A 47 -4.01 -6.13 14.25
C PHE A 47 -5.19 -5.23 13.92
N ILE A 48 -4.93 -4.07 13.31
CA ILE A 48 -5.94 -3.19 12.72
C ILE A 48 -6.24 -3.70 11.31
N SER A 49 -7.51 -4.05 11.06
CA SER A 49 -7.95 -4.50 9.73
C SER A 49 -7.75 -3.42 8.67
N GLY A 50 -7.61 -3.84 7.41
CA GLY A 50 -7.49 -2.88 6.30
C GLY A 50 -8.74 -2.02 6.14
N MET A 51 -9.92 -2.53 6.51
CA MET A 51 -11.16 -1.76 6.53
C MET A 51 -11.11 -0.66 7.59
N ASP A 52 -10.69 -0.97 8.80
CA ASP A 52 -10.62 0.00 9.90
C ASP A 52 -9.56 1.06 9.64
N PHE A 53 -8.39 0.64 9.13
CA PHE A 53 -7.35 1.56 8.70
C PHE A 53 -7.85 2.49 7.59
N SER A 54 -8.57 1.96 6.59
CA SER A 54 -9.14 2.77 5.50
C SER A 54 -10.17 3.78 6.01
N LYS A 55 -11.05 3.39 6.94
CA LYS A 55 -12.03 4.30 7.55
C LYS A 55 -11.33 5.41 8.33
N TRP A 56 -10.39 5.05 9.20
CA TRP A 56 -9.61 6.01 9.98
C TRP A 56 -8.83 6.98 9.09
N LEU A 57 -8.13 6.47 8.07
CA LEU A 57 -7.36 7.28 7.13
C LEU A 57 -8.24 8.34 6.45
N ASN A 58 -9.40 7.94 5.92
CA ASN A 58 -10.24 8.84 5.13
C ASN A 58 -11.10 9.79 5.97
N ASN A 59 -11.58 9.33 7.12
CA ASN A 59 -12.58 10.06 7.91
C ASN A 59 -11.98 10.91 9.02
N ILE A 60 -10.76 10.57 9.47
CA ILE A 60 -10.09 11.22 10.61
C ILE A 60 -8.73 11.77 10.14
N TYR A 61 -7.77 10.90 9.82
CA TYR A 61 -6.38 11.31 9.60
C TYR A 61 -6.23 12.38 8.50
N LEU A 62 -6.85 12.18 7.33
CA LEU A 62 -6.75 13.13 6.22
C LEU A 62 -7.50 14.44 6.44
N LYS A 63 -8.43 14.51 7.41
CA LYS A 63 -9.08 15.76 7.78
C LYS A 63 -8.22 16.58 8.73
N GLU A 64 -7.52 15.90 9.65
CA GLU A 64 -6.64 16.51 10.64
C GLU A 64 -5.26 16.86 10.08
N ASN A 65 -4.83 16.19 9.00
CA ASN A 65 -3.50 16.36 8.40
C ASN A 65 -3.65 16.71 6.90
N PRO A 66 -4.01 17.96 6.57
CA PRO A 66 -4.30 18.40 5.20
C PRO A 66 -3.11 18.24 4.24
N GLU A 67 -1.87 18.23 4.76
CA GLU A 67 -0.65 17.98 4.00
C GLU A 67 -0.57 16.56 3.42
N TYR A 68 -1.43 15.63 3.84
CA TYR A 68 -1.53 14.28 3.27
C TYR A 68 -2.69 14.09 2.29
N VAL A 69 -3.47 15.14 1.99
CA VAL A 69 -4.63 15.05 1.10
C VAL A 69 -4.24 14.61 -0.32
N TRP A 70 -2.96 14.75 -0.71
CA TRP A 70 -2.41 14.22 -1.97
C TRP A 70 -2.64 12.71 -2.16
N ILE A 71 -2.89 11.95 -1.10
CA ILE A 71 -3.28 10.53 -1.18
C ILE A 71 -4.57 10.35 -2.00
N LYS A 72 -5.47 11.34 -2.00
CA LYS A 72 -6.74 11.32 -2.75
C LYS A 72 -6.58 11.71 -4.23
N GLU A 73 -5.41 12.16 -4.64
CA GLU A 73 -5.15 12.56 -6.03
C GLU A 73 -4.91 11.37 -6.98
N VAL A 74 -4.81 10.16 -6.44
CA VAL A 74 -4.68 8.92 -7.22
C VAL A 74 -5.92 8.05 -7.08
N SER A 75 -6.03 7.00 -7.89
CA SER A 75 -7.20 6.11 -7.85
C SER A 75 -7.42 5.52 -6.45
N SER A 76 -8.64 5.69 -5.93
CA SER A 76 -9.08 5.08 -4.67
C SER A 76 -8.95 3.55 -4.69
N LYS A 77 -9.09 2.93 -5.87
CA LYS A 77 -8.89 1.48 -6.06
C LYS A 77 -7.43 1.08 -5.79
N SER A 78 -6.46 1.85 -6.29
CA SER A 78 -5.03 1.62 -6.07
C SER A 78 -4.67 1.75 -4.59
N VAL A 79 -5.18 2.80 -3.92
CA VAL A 79 -4.98 3.01 -2.48
C VAL A 79 -5.57 1.85 -1.67
N LYS A 80 -6.82 1.46 -1.95
CA LYS A 80 -7.48 0.33 -1.29
C LYS A 80 -6.70 -0.97 -1.51
N GLN A 81 -6.26 -1.25 -2.73
CA GLN A 81 -5.50 -2.45 -3.02
C GLN A 81 -4.17 -2.49 -2.26
N SER A 82 -3.51 -1.34 -2.08
CA SER A 82 -2.29 -1.23 -1.26
C SER A 82 -2.55 -1.61 0.20
N ILE A 83 -3.65 -1.11 0.78
CA ILE A 83 -4.09 -1.45 2.13
C ILE A 83 -4.37 -2.97 2.25
N MET A 84 -5.08 -3.55 1.28
CA MET A 84 -5.38 -5.00 1.26
C MET A 84 -4.13 -5.86 1.08
N ASN A 85 -3.15 -5.39 0.30
CA ASN A 85 -1.87 -6.08 0.14
C ASN A 85 -1.12 -6.15 1.48
N PHE A 86 -1.09 -5.04 2.23
CA PHE A 86 -0.54 -5.04 3.59
C PHE A 86 -1.29 -6.02 4.51
N GLU A 87 -2.62 -5.94 4.55
CA GLU A 87 -3.42 -6.82 5.42
C GLU A 87 -3.17 -8.30 5.11
N ARG A 88 -3.06 -8.67 3.83
CA ARG A 88 -2.72 -10.04 3.42
C ARG A 88 -1.36 -10.46 3.96
N GLU A 89 -0.34 -9.62 3.83
CA GLU A 89 1.01 -9.90 4.33
C GLU A 89 1.04 -10.02 5.87
N PHE A 90 0.37 -9.11 6.57
CA PHE A 90 0.31 -9.13 8.03
C PHE A 90 -0.47 -10.34 8.55
N ARG A 91 -1.58 -10.72 7.92
CA ARG A 91 -2.34 -11.94 8.28
C ARG A 91 -1.50 -13.20 8.10
N ARG A 92 -0.64 -13.28 7.08
CA ARG A 92 0.28 -14.41 6.91
C ARG A 92 1.32 -14.46 8.02
N PHE A 93 1.88 -13.31 8.42
CA PHE A 93 2.74 -13.21 9.58
C PHE A 93 2.03 -13.68 10.86
N TYR A 94 0.81 -13.19 11.08
CA TYR A 94 0.00 -13.54 12.25
C TYR A 94 -0.30 -15.04 12.35
N LYS A 95 -0.43 -15.72 11.20
CA LYS A 95 -0.60 -17.18 11.10
C LYS A 95 0.72 -17.97 11.20
N GLY A 96 1.87 -17.32 11.40
CA GLY A 96 3.19 -17.96 11.40
C GLY A 96 3.67 -18.42 10.03
N GLN A 97 3.04 -17.96 8.93
CA GLN A 97 3.34 -18.40 7.56
C GLN A 97 4.38 -17.52 6.85
N SER A 98 4.80 -16.42 7.49
CA SER A 98 5.85 -15.53 7.02
C SER A 98 6.46 -14.76 8.18
N GLY A 99 7.65 -14.18 7.97
CA GLY A 99 8.20 -13.20 8.91
C GLY A 99 7.37 -11.91 8.95
N PHE A 100 7.70 -11.03 9.90
CA PHE A 100 7.06 -9.72 10.05
C PHE A 100 7.18 -8.90 8.75
N PRO A 101 6.11 -8.23 8.27
CA PRO A 101 6.17 -7.48 7.03
C PRO A 101 7.19 -6.33 7.10
N LYS A 102 7.83 -6.03 5.97
CA LYS A 102 8.89 -5.01 5.89
C LYS A 102 8.42 -3.78 5.13
N PHE A 103 9.00 -2.63 5.46
CA PHE A 103 8.78 -1.40 4.70
C PHE A 103 9.16 -1.58 3.23
N LYS A 104 8.26 -1.20 2.33
CA LYS A 104 8.50 -1.20 0.88
C LYS A 104 9.45 -0.06 0.51
N LYS A 105 10.39 -0.34 -0.39
CA LYS A 105 11.43 0.58 -0.87
C LYS A 105 11.24 0.90 -2.36
N LYS A 106 11.65 2.08 -2.80
CA LYS A 106 11.64 2.42 -4.23
C LYS A 106 12.61 1.50 -4.99
N GLY A 107 12.21 1.03 -6.17
CA GLY A 107 13.03 0.17 -7.02
C GLY A 107 13.18 -1.28 -6.56
N LYS A 108 12.51 -1.68 -5.47
CA LYS A 108 12.42 -3.09 -5.05
C LYS A 108 10.98 -3.54 -5.16
N SER A 109 10.70 -4.54 -6.00
CA SER A 109 9.40 -5.21 -6.05
C SER A 109 9.57 -6.67 -5.66
N ASP A 110 8.64 -7.16 -4.85
CA ASP A 110 8.61 -8.56 -4.44
C ASP A 110 7.89 -9.42 -5.49
N GLY A 111 7.98 -9.11 -6.80
CA GLY A 111 7.38 -9.90 -7.90
C GLY A 111 5.87 -10.17 -7.85
N LYS A 112 5.17 -9.69 -6.81
CA LYS A 112 3.77 -9.93 -6.48
C LYS A 112 3.01 -8.60 -6.54
N MET A 113 3.03 -7.98 -7.72
CA MET A 113 2.01 -6.99 -8.06
C MET A 113 0.79 -7.71 -8.59
#